data_AF-A0A0C9QQK6-F1
#
_entry.id   AF-A0A0C9QQK6-F1
#
_cell.length_a   1.000
_cell.length_b   1.000
_cell.length_c   1.000
_cell.angle_alpha   90.00
_cell.angle_beta   90.00
_cell.angle_gamma   90.00
#
_symmetry.space_group_name_H-M   'P 1'
#
loop_
_entity.id
_entity.type
_entity.pdbx_description
1 polymer ?
#
loop_
_entity_poly.entity_id
_entity_poly.type
_entity_poly.pdbx_seq_one_letter_code
_entity_poly.pdbx_strand_id
1 'polypeptide(L)'
;MVGLAKIVFGNAREMTALANALNIQFENVTDIPFLLNSSKRVAVSVASANIEDDWLTNNDIFVMTQGGSAPAIVVWGEGHSAQVHPKKPKEPIVDTTGAGDSLVAGFLAGVLAQWDPKSCLKCGCRTAAKIITKLGVDVPESDGI
;
A
#
# COMPACT_ATOMS: atom_id res chain seq x y z
N MET A 1 4.02 17.23 1.22
CA MET A 1 2.90 16.39 0.72
C MET A 1 2.58 15.24 1.69
N VAL A 2 3.56 14.40 2.09
CA VAL A 2 3.36 13.23 2.99
C VAL A 2 2.74 13.59 4.36
N GLY A 3 3.08 14.75 4.94
CA GLY A 3 2.55 15.19 6.24
C GLY A 3 1.03 15.37 6.31
N LEU A 4 0.34 15.54 5.16
CA LEU A 4 -1.12 15.72 5.10
C LEU A 4 -1.86 14.53 4.47
N ALA A 5 -1.16 13.63 3.79
CA ALA A 5 -1.77 12.52 3.09
C ALA A 5 -2.18 11.40 4.07
N LYS A 6 -3.44 10.97 4.04
CA LYS A 6 -3.93 9.85 4.88
C LYS A 6 -3.40 8.49 4.42
N ILE A 7 -3.32 8.29 3.11
CA ILE A 7 -2.77 7.07 2.51
C ILE A 7 -1.55 7.45 1.69
N VAL A 8 -0.43 6.76 1.94
CA VAL A 8 0.83 6.94 1.22
C VAL A 8 1.20 5.61 0.57
N PHE A 9 1.27 5.61 -0.76
CA PHE A 9 1.74 4.47 -1.54
C PHE A 9 3.18 4.72 -1.96
N GLY A 10 3.97 3.65 -2.03
CA GLY A 10 5.29 3.68 -2.66
C GLY A 10 5.88 2.29 -2.81
N ASN A 11 6.84 2.12 -3.70
CA ASN A 11 7.69 0.93 -3.69
C ASN A 11 8.84 1.06 -2.67
N ALA A 12 9.56 -0.03 -2.45
CA ALA A 12 10.72 -0.09 -1.56
C ALA A 12 11.76 1.01 -1.82
N ARG A 13 12.02 1.36 -3.09
CA ARG A 13 13.01 2.40 -3.45
C ARG A 13 12.50 3.81 -3.11
N GLU A 14 11.23 4.08 -3.39
CA GLU A 14 10.57 5.36 -3.06
C GLU A 14 10.47 5.56 -1.54
N MET A 15 10.08 4.52 -0.80
CA MET A 15 10.02 4.60 0.67
C MET A 15 11.41 4.75 1.28
N THR A 16 12.43 4.10 0.72
CA THR A 16 13.84 4.32 1.12
C THR A 16 14.27 5.77 0.90
N ALA A 17 13.99 6.32 -0.28
CA ALA A 17 14.29 7.72 -0.58
C ALA A 17 13.57 8.68 0.38
N LEU A 18 12.29 8.40 0.69
CA LEU A 18 11.51 9.18 1.64
C LEU A 18 12.08 9.09 3.07
N ALA A 19 12.42 7.89 3.55
CA ALA A 19 13.02 7.69 4.87
C ALA A 19 14.33 8.48 5.02
N ASN A 20 15.19 8.41 3.99
CA ASN A 20 16.44 9.17 3.95
C ASN A 20 16.19 10.68 3.95
N ALA A 21 15.24 11.17 3.16
CA ALA A 21 14.88 12.59 3.12
C ALA A 21 14.34 13.11 4.46
N LEU A 22 13.76 12.22 5.29
CA LEU A 22 13.26 12.53 6.61
C LEU A 22 14.26 12.21 7.74
N ASN A 23 15.50 11.81 7.41
CA ASN A 23 16.53 11.36 8.35
C ASN A 23 16.10 10.20 9.27
N ILE A 24 15.18 9.35 8.80
CA ILE A 24 14.72 8.16 9.53
C ILE A 24 15.78 7.07 9.38
N GLN A 25 16.30 6.59 10.51
CA GLN A 25 17.21 5.46 10.55
C GLN A 25 16.44 4.14 10.50
N PHE A 26 16.87 3.20 9.67
CA PHE A 26 16.28 1.86 9.55
C PHE A 26 17.37 0.85 9.21
N GLU A 27 17.24 -0.38 9.69
CA GLU A 27 18.13 -1.50 9.33
C GLU A 27 17.55 -2.28 8.15
N ASN A 28 16.24 -2.56 8.17
CA ASN A 28 15.55 -3.26 7.10
C ASN A 28 14.55 -2.34 6.40
N VAL A 29 14.49 -2.46 5.07
CA VAL A 29 13.56 -1.69 4.23
C VAL A 29 12.10 -1.97 4.61
N THR A 30 11.79 -3.17 5.10
CA THR A 30 10.46 -3.56 5.58
C THR A 30 10.00 -2.81 6.83
N ASP A 31 10.92 -2.20 7.57
CA ASP A 31 10.64 -1.47 8.80
C ASP A 31 10.22 -0.02 8.50
N ILE A 32 10.61 0.50 7.33
CA ILE A 32 10.32 1.88 6.90
C ILE A 32 8.83 2.27 7.01
N PRO A 33 7.86 1.51 6.48
CA PRO A 33 6.45 1.90 6.60
C PRO A 33 5.98 1.97 8.06
N PHE A 34 6.54 1.15 8.97
CA PHE A 34 6.25 1.22 10.40
C PHE A 34 6.83 2.49 11.03
N LEU A 35 8.09 2.80 10.73
CA LEU A 35 8.78 3.98 11.23
C LEU A 35 8.11 5.28 10.77
N LEU A 36 7.72 5.35 9.49
CA LEU A 36 6.99 6.49 8.93
C LEU A 36 5.62 6.69 9.62
N ASN A 37 4.90 5.59 9.83
CA ASN A 37 3.59 5.61 10.49
C ASN A 37 3.68 6.05 11.97
N SER A 38 4.72 5.62 12.69
CA SER A 38 4.98 6.07 14.06
C SER A 38 5.43 7.53 14.13
N SER A 39 6.29 7.97 13.21
CA SER A 39 6.87 9.32 13.21
C SER A 39 5.83 10.41 12.91
N LYS A 40 4.88 10.13 12.01
CA LYS A 40 3.86 11.10 11.60
C LYS A 40 2.92 11.49 12.75
N ARG A 41 2.69 10.59 13.71
CA ARG A 41 1.88 10.88 14.90
C ARG A 41 2.55 11.80 15.91
N VAL A 42 3.88 11.81 16.00
CA VAL A 42 4.60 12.73 16.91
C VAL A 42 4.32 14.20 16.54
N ALA A 43 4.04 14.48 15.27
CA ALA A 43 3.69 15.82 14.79
C ALA A 43 2.20 16.18 14.94
N VAL A 44 1.31 15.20 15.15
CA VAL A 44 -0.16 15.38 15.21
C VAL A 44 -0.69 14.74 16.49
N SER A 45 -0.35 15.32 17.64
CA SER A 45 -0.98 14.95 18.92
C SER A 45 -2.34 15.63 19.05
N VAL A 46 -3.33 15.06 18.37
CA VAL A 46 -4.76 15.15 18.73
C VAL A 46 -5.47 13.96 18.10
N ALA A 47 -5.65 12.88 18.86
CA ALA A 47 -6.74 11.96 18.61
C ALA A 47 -7.22 11.33 19.91
N SER A 48 -8.46 11.68 20.23
CA SER A 48 -9.26 11.21 21.35
C SER A 48 -9.52 9.71 21.22
N ALA A 49 -9.34 8.99 22.32
CA ALA A 49 -9.86 7.65 22.49
C ALA A 49 -11.41 7.68 22.38
N ASN A 50 -11.98 6.64 21.77
CA ASN A 50 -13.42 6.28 21.72
C ASN A 50 -14.21 6.60 20.44
N ILE A 51 -13.80 6.05 19.30
CA ILE A 51 -14.70 5.78 18.16
C ILE A 51 -14.38 4.35 17.69
N GLU A 52 -15.41 3.59 17.29
CA GLU A 52 -15.27 2.27 16.62
C GLU A 52 -14.08 2.29 15.66
N ASP A 53 -13.27 1.23 15.68
CA ASP A 53 -11.90 1.16 15.14
C ASP A 53 -11.86 1.23 13.58
N ASP A 54 -12.30 2.35 13.03
CA ASP A 54 -12.26 2.66 11.62
C ASP A 54 -10.82 3.02 11.24
N TRP A 55 -10.18 2.03 10.63
CA TRP A 55 -8.80 2.09 10.19
C TRP A 55 -8.53 3.25 9.21
N LEU A 56 -9.55 3.76 8.51
CA LEU A 56 -9.40 4.79 7.49
C LEU A 56 -9.45 6.22 8.05
N THR A 57 -10.38 6.50 8.97
CA THR A 57 -10.58 7.89 9.47
C THR A 57 -9.50 8.33 10.44
N ASN A 58 -9.12 7.44 11.36
CA ASN A 58 -8.29 7.83 12.52
C ASN A 58 -6.80 7.53 12.35
N ASN A 59 -6.40 6.88 11.26
CA ASN A 59 -5.03 6.39 11.11
C ASN A 59 -4.36 6.90 9.84
N ASP A 60 -3.04 7.05 9.93
CA ASP A 60 -2.20 7.15 8.75
C ASP A 60 -1.95 5.73 8.20
N ILE A 61 -1.90 5.62 6.88
CA ILE A 61 -1.80 4.35 6.18
C ILE A 61 -0.61 4.42 5.22
N PHE A 62 0.28 3.45 5.33
CA PHE A 62 1.43 3.31 4.44
C PHE A 62 1.34 1.97 3.72
N VAL A 63 1.40 2.00 2.38
CA VAL A 63 1.38 0.81 1.53
C VAL A 63 2.70 0.75 0.77
N MET A 64 3.53 -0.25 1.08
CA MET A 64 4.81 -0.49 0.43
C MET A 64 4.77 -1.71 -0.48
N THR A 65 5.14 -1.54 -1.74
CA THR A 65 5.33 -2.65 -2.68
C THR A 65 6.81 -3.04 -2.79
N GLN A 66 7.08 -4.32 -3.05
CA GLN A 66 8.45 -4.87 -3.08
C GLN A 66 8.74 -5.68 -4.36
N GLY A 67 8.14 -5.28 -5.48
CA GLY A 67 8.24 -6.01 -6.75
C GLY A 67 7.46 -7.32 -6.75
N GLY A 68 7.90 -8.29 -7.58
CA GLY A 68 7.16 -9.53 -7.85
C GLY A 68 7.43 -10.70 -6.90
N SER A 69 8.43 -10.61 -6.03
CA SER A 69 8.91 -11.76 -5.22
C SER A 69 8.65 -11.59 -3.72
N ALA A 70 8.74 -10.37 -3.21
CA ALA A 70 8.52 -10.06 -1.79
C ALA A 70 7.08 -9.57 -1.56
N PRO A 71 6.52 -9.78 -0.36
CA PRO A 71 5.16 -9.35 -0.05
C PRO A 71 5.03 -7.83 -0.10
N ALA A 72 3.91 -7.33 -0.62
CA ALA A 72 3.51 -5.96 -0.35
C ALA A 72 3.07 -5.85 1.13
N ILE A 73 3.30 -4.70 1.73
CA ILE A 73 3.06 -4.42 3.16
C ILE A 73 2.09 -3.26 3.25
N VAL A 74 1.04 -3.39 4.06
CA VAL A 74 0.23 -2.26 4.52
C VAL A 74 0.40 -2.13 6.02
N VAL A 75 0.65 -0.90 6.47
CA VAL A 75 0.72 -0.53 7.89
C VAL A 75 -0.33 0.55 8.13
N TRP A 76 -1.07 0.43 9.23
CA TRP A 76 -2.04 1.43 9.66
C TRP A 76 -2.08 1.49 11.18
N GLY A 77 -2.42 2.66 11.72
CA GLY A 77 -2.69 2.82 13.15
C GLY A 77 -1.54 2.38 14.04
N GLU A 78 -1.79 2.00 15.28
CA GLU A 78 -0.71 1.62 16.21
C GLU A 78 -0.26 0.17 15.98
N GLY A 79 0.84 0.00 15.23
CA GLY A 79 1.49 -1.29 15.04
C GLY A 79 0.75 -2.29 14.15
N HIS A 80 -0.45 -1.96 13.65
CA HIS A 80 -1.20 -2.86 12.79
C HIS A 80 -0.58 -2.95 11.40
N SER A 81 -0.49 -4.17 10.88
CA SER A 81 0.02 -4.42 9.54
C SER A 81 -0.52 -5.69 8.93
N ALA A 82 -0.41 -5.77 7.61
CA ALA A 82 -0.67 -6.99 6.86
C ALA A 82 0.31 -7.10 5.70
N GLN A 83 0.68 -8.35 5.40
CA GLN A 83 1.55 -8.68 4.27
C GLN A 83 0.78 -9.53 3.26
N VAL A 84 0.94 -9.22 1.98
CA VAL A 84 0.30 -9.93 0.87
C VAL A 84 1.34 -10.23 -0.19
N HIS A 85 1.58 -11.51 -0.46
CA HIS A 85 2.43 -11.91 -1.57
C HIS A 85 1.78 -11.52 -2.91
N PRO A 86 2.55 -10.97 -3.86
CA PRO A 86 2.10 -10.76 -5.23
C PRO A 86 1.52 -12.05 -5.79
N LYS A 87 0.33 -11.95 -6.39
CA LYS A 87 -0.28 -13.10 -7.05
C LYS A 87 0.53 -13.40 -8.32
N LYS A 88 1.03 -14.63 -8.44
CA LYS A 88 1.64 -15.07 -9.70
C LYS A 88 0.56 -15.06 -10.79
N PRO A 89 0.76 -14.34 -11.90
CA PRO A 89 -0.17 -14.38 -13.01
C PRO A 89 -0.21 -15.78 -13.62
N LYS A 90 -1.38 -16.14 -14.17
CA LYS A 90 -1.53 -17.39 -14.93
C LYS A 90 -0.89 -17.30 -16.31
N GLU A 91 -0.89 -16.09 -16.87
CA GLU A 91 -0.28 -15.76 -18.15
C GLU A 91 1.16 -15.25 -17.94
N PRO A 92 1.99 -15.28 -18.99
CA PRO A 92 3.33 -14.68 -18.94
C PRO A 92 3.28 -13.19 -18.62
N ILE A 93 4.32 -12.71 -17.94
CA ILE A 93 4.53 -11.27 -17.73
C ILE A 93 4.96 -10.66 -19.07
N VAL A 94 4.25 -9.63 -19.53
CA VAL A 94 4.48 -8.95 -20.82
C VAL A 94 5.13 -7.58 -20.60
N ASP A 95 4.52 -6.75 -19.74
CA ASP A 95 4.97 -5.39 -19.44
C ASP A 95 4.67 -5.10 -17.96
N THR A 96 5.57 -4.41 -17.26
CA THR A 96 5.35 -4.05 -15.84
C THR A 96 4.88 -2.61 -15.65
N THR A 97 4.71 -1.87 -16.74
CA THR A 97 4.19 -0.51 -16.76
C THR A 97 2.79 -0.47 -16.12
N GLY A 98 2.58 0.50 -15.22
CA GLY A 98 1.30 0.67 -14.53
C GLY A 98 0.96 -0.39 -13.47
N ALA A 99 1.89 -1.29 -13.12
CA ALA A 99 1.68 -2.24 -12.01
C ALA A 99 1.42 -1.52 -10.68
N GLY A 100 2.16 -0.44 -10.41
CA GLY A 100 1.98 0.41 -9.23
C GLY A 100 0.61 1.09 -9.23
N ASP A 101 0.26 1.77 -10.33
CA ASP A 101 -1.03 2.46 -10.48
C ASP A 101 -2.21 1.51 -10.37
N SER A 102 -2.10 0.32 -10.96
CA SER A 102 -3.11 -0.74 -10.88
C SER A 102 -3.28 -1.28 -9.46
N LEU A 103 -2.19 -1.39 -8.69
CA LEU A 103 -2.27 -1.74 -7.28
C LEU A 103 -2.99 -0.67 -6.48
N VAL A 104 -2.65 0.61 -6.69
CA VAL A 104 -3.32 1.74 -6.05
C VAL A 104 -4.81 1.74 -6.39
N ALA A 105 -5.17 1.57 -7.66
CA ALA A 105 -6.56 1.50 -8.10
C ALA A 105 -7.33 0.35 -7.43
N GLY A 106 -6.76 -0.86 -7.39
CA GLY A 106 -7.40 -2.00 -6.73
C GLY A 106 -7.50 -1.83 -5.21
N PHE A 107 -6.50 -1.21 -4.57
CA PHE A 107 -6.56 -0.89 -3.15
C PHE A 107 -7.68 0.12 -2.85
N LEU A 108 -7.74 1.22 -3.60
CA LEU A 108 -8.76 2.26 -3.42
C LEU A 108 -10.16 1.75 -3.75
N ALA A 109 -10.32 0.86 -4.73
CA ALA A 109 -11.59 0.19 -4.99
C ALA A 109 -12.07 -0.61 -3.75
N GLY A 110 -11.17 -1.31 -3.07
CA GLY A 110 -11.48 -2.00 -1.81
C GLY A 110 -11.84 -1.04 -0.68
N VAL A 111 -11.16 0.11 -0.58
CA VAL A 111 -11.48 1.16 0.40
C VAL A 111 -12.90 1.68 0.18
N LEU A 112 -13.26 1.99 -1.07
CA LEU A 112 -14.62 2.45 -1.42
C LEU A 112 -15.69 1.38 -1.15
N ALA A 113 -15.32 0.10 -1.23
CA ALA A 113 -16.16 -1.04 -0.87
C ALA A 113 -16.14 -1.36 0.65
N GLN A 114 -15.54 -0.52 1.48
CA GLN A 114 -15.44 -0.66 2.94
C GLN A 114 -14.75 -1.97 3.39
N TRP A 115 -13.79 -2.46 2.61
CA TRP A 115 -13.01 -3.64 2.97
C TRP A 115 -11.93 -3.32 4.01
N ASP A 116 -11.49 -4.36 4.72
CA ASP A 116 -10.35 -4.26 5.62
C ASP A 116 -9.03 -4.00 4.85
N PRO A 117 -7.99 -3.44 5.49
CA PRO A 117 -6.73 -3.08 4.82
C PRO A 117 -6.06 -4.24 4.08
N LYS A 118 -6.12 -5.45 4.63
CA LYS A 118 -5.51 -6.64 4.03
C LYS A 118 -6.26 -7.05 2.78
N SER A 119 -7.60 -6.98 2.80
CA SER A 119 -8.44 -7.24 1.63
C SER A 119 -8.27 -6.18 0.54
N CYS A 120 -8.11 -4.90 0.90
CA CYS A 120 -7.74 -3.84 -0.02
C CYS A 120 -6.40 -4.14 -0.71
N LEU A 121 -5.37 -4.50 0.07
CA LEU A 121 -4.05 -4.84 -0.48
C LEU A 121 -4.09 -6.08 -1.38
N LYS A 122 -4.86 -7.12 -1.01
CA LYS A 122 -5.10 -8.28 -1.88
C LYS A 122 -5.74 -7.91 -3.20
N CYS A 123 -6.71 -6.99 -3.20
CA CYS A 123 -7.34 -6.50 -4.42
C CYS A 123 -6.33 -5.77 -5.31
N GLY A 124 -5.57 -4.84 -4.74
CA GLY A 124 -4.48 -4.16 -5.44
C GLY A 124 -3.47 -5.13 -6.06
N CYS A 125 -2.95 -6.10 -5.28
CA CYS A 125 -2.03 -7.11 -5.81
C CYS A 125 -2.65 -7.96 -6.93
N ARG A 126 -3.96 -8.27 -6.85
CA ARG A 126 -4.67 -9.00 -7.92
C ARG A 126 -4.79 -8.16 -9.19
N THR A 127 -5.12 -6.88 -9.06
CA THR A 127 -5.25 -5.96 -10.20
C THR A 127 -3.90 -5.75 -10.88
N ALA A 128 -2.83 -5.54 -10.11
CA ALA A 128 -1.48 -5.47 -10.64
C ALA A 128 -1.06 -6.77 -11.34
N ALA A 129 -1.37 -7.94 -10.77
CA ALA A 129 -1.06 -9.22 -11.41
C ALA A 129 -1.78 -9.41 -12.76
N LYS A 130 -2.93 -8.77 -12.98
CA LYS A 130 -3.61 -8.77 -14.28
C LYS A 130 -3.00 -7.78 -15.25
N ILE A 131 -2.63 -6.57 -14.79
CA ILE A 131 -2.12 -5.55 -15.72
C ILE A 131 -0.79 -5.98 -16.32
N ILE A 132 0.05 -6.68 -15.55
CA ILE A 132 1.39 -7.07 -16.02
C ILE A 132 1.39 -8.14 -17.11
N THR A 133 0.25 -8.74 -17.42
CA THR A 133 0.10 -9.70 -18.53
C THR A 133 -0.36 -9.04 -19.83
N LYS A 134 -0.57 -7.72 -19.81
CA LYS A 134 -0.94 -6.90 -20.95
C LYS A 134 0.20 -5.95 -21.33
N LEU A 135 0.16 -5.41 -22.55
CA LEU A 135 1.07 -4.35 -22.99
C LEU A 135 0.50 -2.98 -22.58
N GLY A 136 1.30 -2.17 -21.86
CA GLY A 136 0.85 -0.88 -21.34
C GLY A 136 -0.25 -1.00 -20.28
N VAL A 137 -1.00 0.10 -20.09
CA VAL A 137 -2.13 0.14 -19.14
C VAL A 137 -3.43 0.01 -19.91
N ASP A 138 -4.00 -1.19 -19.88
CA ASP A 138 -5.30 -1.49 -20.48
C ASP A 138 -6.26 -2.04 -19.42
N VAL A 139 -7.47 -1.50 -19.37
CA VAL A 139 -8.47 -1.90 -18.37
C VAL A 139 -8.85 -3.36 -18.62
N PRO A 140 -8.67 -4.26 -17.64
CA PRO A 140 -9.12 -5.65 -17.79
C PRO A 140 -10.61 -5.69 -18.06
N GLU A 141 -11.06 -6.55 -18.98
CA GLU A 141 -12.49 -6.87 -19.08
C GLU A 141 -12.99 -7.35 -17.71
N SER A 142 -14.21 -6.94 -17.35
CA SER A 142 -14.75 -7.18 -16.01
C SER A 142 -15.02 -8.68 -15.80
N ASP A 143 -14.09 -9.38 -15.17
CA ASP A 143 -14.41 -10.64 -14.48
C ASP A 143 -15.25 -10.26 -13.26
N GLY A 144 -16.59 -10.34 -13.36
CA GLY A 144 -17.53 -9.97 -12.29
C GLY A 144 -16.99 -10.19 -10.87
N ILE A 145 -16.91 -9.09 -10.12
CA ILE A 145 -16.46 -9.02 -8.72
C ILE A 145 -17.50 -9.68 -7.83
#